data_AF-A0AAQ0Q7V0-F1
#
_entry.id   AF-A0AAQ0Q7V0-F1
#
_cell.length_a   1.000
_cell.length_b   1.000
_cell.length_c   1.000
_cell.angle_alpha   90.00
_cell.angle_beta   90.00
_cell.angle_gamma   90.00
#
_symmetry.space_group_name_H-M   'P 1'
#
loop_
_entity.id
_entity.type
_entity.pdbx_description
1 polymer ?
#
loop_
_entity_poly.entity_id
_entity_poly.type
_entity_poly.pdbx_seq_one_letter_code
_entity_poly.pdbx_strand_id
1 'polypeptide(L)'
;MKKVKVLTGTDIPFCTPSHPYSMVVQIKRVIDRIAESRDDEFQYNCNSVDGVKMFELYGRKQKGLKVQYYINGKPSTFAQVLEDFGRADGFLSEIASPQDK
;
A
#
# COMPACT_ATOMS: atom_id res chain seq x y z
N MET A 1 1.36 -20.04 -7.72
CA MET A 1 1.71 -18.60 -7.75
C MET A 1 1.05 -17.93 -6.56
N LYS A 2 1.85 -17.39 -5.63
CA LYS A 2 1.35 -16.79 -4.38
C LYS A 2 0.59 -15.49 -4.63
N LYS A 3 -0.46 -15.24 -3.85
CA LYS A 3 -1.32 -14.06 -3.96
C LYS A 3 -1.16 -13.18 -2.73
N VAL A 4 -1.06 -11.87 -2.95
CA VAL A 4 -1.02 -10.89 -1.86
C VAL A 4 -2.07 -9.81 -2.14
N LYS A 5 -2.99 -9.64 -1.19
CA LYS A 5 -3.93 -8.52 -1.18
C LYS A 5 -3.31 -7.38 -0.39
N VAL A 6 -3.06 -6.26 -1.05
CA VAL A 6 -2.55 -5.03 -0.45
C VAL A 6 -3.74 -4.12 -0.20
N LEU A 7 -4.01 -3.83 1.07
CA LEU A 7 -5.17 -3.06 1.51
C LEU A 7 -4.73 -1.64 1.89
N THR A 8 -5.32 -0.63 1.27
CA THR A 8 -5.05 0.80 1.51
C THR A 8 -6.32 1.51 1.98
N GLY A 9 -6.15 2.65 2.67
CA GLY A 9 -7.26 3.43 3.25
C GLY A 9 -7.95 2.76 4.45
N THR A 10 -7.45 1.60 4.87
CA THR A 10 -7.89 0.88 6.08
C THR A 10 -7.11 1.36 7.31
N ASP A 11 -7.44 0.85 8.50
CA ASP A 11 -6.91 1.29 9.81
C ASP A 11 -5.48 1.86 9.82
N ILE A 12 -5.29 2.96 10.56
CA ILE A 12 -3.95 3.50 10.85
C ILE A 12 -3.26 2.53 11.82
N PRO A 13 -2.21 1.82 11.39
CA PRO A 13 -1.55 0.88 12.29
C PRO A 13 -0.70 1.67 13.30
N PHE A 14 -1.00 1.51 14.59
CA PHE A 14 -0.37 2.27 15.68
C PHE A 14 1.16 2.15 15.76
N CYS A 15 1.75 1.08 15.22
CA CYS A 15 3.17 0.75 15.37
C CYS A 15 3.91 0.49 14.03
N THR A 16 3.38 0.95 12.90
CA THR A 16 4.08 0.81 11.61
C THR A 16 5.09 1.93 11.37
N PRO A 17 6.23 1.64 10.71
CA PRO A 17 7.15 2.67 10.28
C PRO A 17 6.40 3.72 9.44
N SER A 18 6.63 5.00 9.70
CA SER A 18 6.07 6.09 8.91
C SER A 18 7.10 6.71 7.96
N HIS A 19 8.40 6.53 8.25
CA HIS A 19 9.47 7.06 7.42
C HIS A 19 9.57 6.31 6.08
N PRO A 20 9.57 7.00 4.92
CA PRO A 20 9.55 6.39 3.58
C PRO A 20 10.58 5.28 3.37
N TYR A 21 11.83 5.54 3.76
CA TYR A 21 12.91 4.56 3.59
C TYR A 21 12.73 3.32 4.48
N SER A 22 12.29 3.53 5.72
CA SER A 22 12.04 2.42 6.65
C SER A 22 10.88 1.56 6.16
N MET A 23 9.88 2.18 5.53
CA MET A 23 8.77 1.48 4.91
C MET A 23 9.23 0.57 3.77
N VAL A 24 10.00 1.08 2.80
CA VAL A 24 10.45 0.22 1.68
C VAL A 24 11.31 -0.95 2.15
N VAL A 25 12.20 -0.74 3.13
CA VAL A 25 13.04 -1.82 3.68
C VAL A 25 12.18 -2.89 4.36
N GLN A 26 11.20 -2.49 5.17
CA GLN A 26 10.34 -3.43 5.89
C GLN A 26 9.40 -4.17 4.93
N ILE A 27 8.82 -3.48 3.95
CA ILE A 27 7.97 -4.11 2.94
C ILE A 27 8.78 -5.10 2.10
N LYS A 28 10.03 -4.77 1.73
CA LYS A 28 10.92 -5.73 1.06
C LYS A 28 11.07 -7.02 1.86
N ARG A 29 11.34 -6.92 3.18
CA ARG A 29 11.45 -8.08 4.08
C ARG A 29 10.14 -8.87 4.18
N VAL A 30 9.00 -8.19 4.18
CA VAL A 30 7.68 -8.84 4.16
C VAL A 30 7.50 -9.63 2.86
N ILE A 31 7.82 -9.03 1.71
CA ILE A 31 7.73 -9.68 0.40
C ILE A 31 8.64 -10.92 0.33
N ASP A 32 9.87 -10.81 0.84
CA ASP A 32 10.81 -11.94 0.91
C ASP A 32 10.21 -13.10 1.73
N ARG A 33 9.67 -12.80 2.92
CA ARG A 33 8.98 -13.82 3.76
C ARG A 33 7.78 -14.45 3.07
N ILE A 34 6.98 -13.66 2.35
CA ILE A 34 5.83 -14.17 1.60
C ILE A 34 6.30 -15.13 0.50
N ALA A 35 7.35 -14.76 -0.24
CA ALA A 35 7.88 -15.56 -1.33
C ALA A 35 8.39 -16.93 -0.83
N GLU A 36 9.00 -16.96 0.35
CA GLU A 36 9.57 -18.16 0.99
C GLU A 36 8.55 -18.97 1.81
N SER A 37 7.42 -18.38 2.18
CA SER A 37 6.39 -19.06 2.98
C SER A 37 5.78 -20.27 2.25
N ARG A 38 5.17 -21.19 2.99
CA ARG A 38 4.40 -22.30 2.41
C ARG A 38 2.98 -21.88 2.01
N ASP A 39 2.42 -20.83 2.61
CA ASP A 39 1.04 -20.41 2.33
C ASP A 39 0.91 -19.76 0.96
N ASP A 40 -0.30 -19.81 0.38
CA ASP A 40 -0.56 -19.31 -0.97
C ASP A 40 -1.27 -17.96 -1.02
N GLU A 41 -1.92 -17.54 0.07
CA GLU A 41 -2.68 -16.30 0.13
C GLU A 41 -2.32 -15.47 1.36
N PHE A 42 -2.05 -14.19 1.13
CA PHE A 42 -1.67 -13.23 2.17
C PHE A 42 -2.48 -11.94 2.03
N GLN A 43 -2.64 -11.24 3.16
CA GLN A 43 -3.20 -9.90 3.21
C GLN A 43 -2.25 -8.99 3.96
N TYR A 44 -2.10 -7.75 3.49
CA TYR A 44 -1.20 -6.78 4.11
C TYR A 44 -1.79 -5.37 4.01
N ASN A 45 -1.95 -4.70 5.15
CA ASN A 45 -2.36 -3.30 5.21
C ASN A 45 -1.15 -2.40 4.91
N CYS A 46 -1.26 -1.56 3.88
CA CYS A 46 -0.17 -0.70 3.42
C CYS A 46 -0.69 0.71 3.10
N ASN A 47 -0.63 1.60 4.09
CA ASN A 47 -1.03 3.01 3.93
C ASN A 47 0.16 3.92 3.59
N SER A 48 1.08 3.46 2.73
CA SER A 48 2.26 4.21 2.29
C SER A 48 2.47 4.05 0.78
N VAL A 49 2.64 5.17 0.09
CA VAL A 49 2.96 5.22 -1.35
C VAL A 49 4.20 4.38 -1.66
N ASP A 50 5.28 4.55 -0.89
CA ASP A 50 6.53 3.84 -1.14
C ASP A 50 6.39 2.33 -0.89
N GLY A 51 5.62 1.93 0.12
CA GLY A 51 5.30 0.53 0.37
C GLY A 51 4.49 -0.10 -0.76
N VAL A 52 3.48 0.59 -1.28
CA VAL A 52 2.69 0.13 -2.44
C VAL A 52 3.57 0.00 -3.68
N LYS A 53 4.46 0.97 -3.94
CA LYS A 53 5.46 0.88 -5.01
C LYS A 53 6.39 -0.31 -4.83
N MET A 54 6.77 -0.65 -3.60
CA MET A 54 7.62 -1.81 -3.30
C MET A 54 6.91 -3.13 -3.64
N PHE A 55 5.62 -3.26 -3.33
CA PHE A 55 4.82 -4.41 -3.76
C PHE A 55 4.72 -4.52 -5.28
N GLU A 56 4.58 -3.40 -5.99
CA GLU A 56 4.53 -3.41 -7.46
C GLU A 56 5.88 -3.78 -8.09
N LEU A 57 6.96 -3.09 -7.68
CA LEU A 57 8.27 -3.23 -8.32
C LEU A 57 9.00 -4.50 -7.89
N TYR A 58 8.93 -4.87 -6.61
CA TYR A 58 9.65 -6.03 -6.10
C TYR A 58 8.76 -7.25 -5.97
N GLY A 59 7.58 -7.09 -5.37
CA GLY A 59 6.63 -8.19 -5.19
C GLY A 59 6.15 -8.75 -6.53
N ARG A 60 5.52 -7.92 -7.36
CA ARG A 60 4.98 -8.35 -8.65
C ARG A 60 6.08 -8.59 -9.68
N LYS A 61 6.90 -7.59 -9.99
CA LYS A 61 7.83 -7.67 -11.13
C LYS A 61 9.08 -8.55 -10.88
N GLN A 62 9.64 -8.55 -9.67
CA GLN A 62 10.86 -9.33 -9.39
C GLN A 62 10.59 -10.70 -8.75
N LYS A 63 9.63 -10.79 -7.82
CA LYS A 63 9.30 -12.03 -7.09
C LYS A 63 8.15 -12.81 -7.69
N GLY A 64 7.48 -12.29 -8.73
CA GLY A 64 6.41 -12.99 -9.44
C GLY A 64 5.14 -13.19 -8.59
N LEU A 65 4.92 -12.35 -7.57
CA LEU A 65 3.71 -12.42 -6.74
C LEU A 65 2.50 -11.89 -7.51
N LYS A 66 1.34 -12.53 -7.34
CA LYS A 66 0.06 -11.96 -7.80
C LYS A 66 -0.41 -10.93 -6.79
N VAL A 67 -0.04 -9.67 -7.03
CA VAL A 67 -0.45 -8.55 -6.19
C VAL A 67 -1.83 -8.04 -6.60
N GLN A 68 -2.73 -7.87 -5.64
CA GLN A 68 -4.07 -7.31 -5.82
C GLN A 68 -4.23 -6.13 -4.88
N TYR A 69 -4.69 -4.99 -5.39
CA TYR A 69 -4.85 -3.79 -4.57
C TYR A 69 -6.31 -3.55 -4.24
N TYR A 70 -6.54 -2.96 -3.06
CA TYR A 70 -7.86 -2.61 -2.58
C TYR A 70 -7.81 -1.27 -1.85
N ILE A 71 -8.72 -0.36 -2.18
CA ILE A 71 -8.95 0.89 -1.43
C ILE A 71 -10.22 0.68 -0.61
N ASN A 72 -10.13 0.77 0.73
CA ASN A 72 -11.26 0.59 1.65
C ASN A 72 -12.04 -0.71 1.38
N GLY A 73 -11.30 -1.81 1.14
CA GLY A 73 -11.87 -3.13 0.85
C GLY A 73 -12.43 -3.31 -0.57
N LYS A 74 -12.43 -2.27 -1.43
CA LYS A 74 -12.89 -2.36 -2.82
C LYS A 74 -11.71 -2.65 -3.75
N PRO A 75 -11.83 -3.62 -4.69
CA PRO A 75 -10.77 -3.88 -5.67
C PRO A 75 -10.37 -2.62 -6.44
N SER A 76 -9.07 -2.44 -6.65
CA SER A 76 -8.52 -1.27 -7.33
C SER A 76 -7.25 -1.62 -8.11
N THR A 77 -6.90 -0.76 -9.05
CA THR A 77 -5.63 -0.85 -9.78
C THR A 77 -4.52 -0.13 -9.03
N PHE A 78 -3.26 -0.45 -9.37
CA PHE A 78 -2.10 0.27 -8.84
C PHE A 78 -2.17 1.78 -9.10
N ALA A 79 -2.59 2.19 -10.31
CA ALA A 79 -2.73 3.60 -10.66
C ALA A 79 -3.77 4.31 -9.79
N GLN A 80 -4.95 3.72 -9.63
CA GLN A 80 -6.02 4.27 -8.79
C GLN A 80 -5.60 4.39 -7.32
N VAL A 81 -4.79 3.46 -6.81
CA VAL A 81 -4.27 3.53 -5.43
C VAL A 81 -3.32 4.73 -5.29
N LEU A 82 -2.44 4.97 -6.27
CA LEU A 82 -1.56 6.14 -6.24
C LEU A 82 -2.34 7.46 -6.35
N GLU A 83 -3.37 7.50 -7.20
CA GLU A 83 -4.27 8.65 -7.30
C GLU A 83 -5.01 8.91 -5.98
N ASP A 84 -5.48 7.87 -5.30
CA ASP A 84 -6.17 7.99 -4.02
C ASP A 84 -5.27 8.56 -2.91
N PHE A 85 -3.98 8.17 -2.87
CA PHE A 85 -3.01 8.82 -1.99
C PHE A 85 -2.86 10.32 -2.28
N GLY A 86 -2.94 10.73 -3.56
CA GLY A 86 -2.87 12.14 -3.97
C GLY A 86 -4.10 12.96 -3.59
N ARG A 87 -5.24 12.34 -3.29
CA ARG A 87 -6.45 13.05 -2.82
C ARG A 87 -6.24 13.76 -1.48
N ALA A 88 -5.23 13.36 -0.70
CA ALA A 88 -4.86 14.03 0.53
C ALA A 88 -4.54 15.52 0.30
N ASP A 89 -3.86 15.86 -0.80
CA ASP A 89 -3.50 17.25 -1.12
C ASP A 89 -4.74 18.13 -1.35
N GLY A 90 -5.76 17.57 -2.03
CA GLY A 90 -7.04 18.24 -2.23
C GLY A 90 -7.77 18.49 -0.91
N PHE A 91 -7.84 17.47 -0.04
CA PHE A 91 -8.47 17.59 1.27
C PHE A 91 -7.77 18.60 2.18
N LEU A 92 -6.43 18.62 2.19
CA LEU A 92 -5.65 19.61 2.93
C LEU A 92 -5.88 21.03 2.40
N SER A 93 -6.02 21.19 1.08
CA SER A 93 -6.31 22.48 0.46
C SER A 93 -7.68 23.02 0.86
N GLU A 94 -8.70 22.16 0.93
CA GLU A 94 -10.05 22.53 1.40
C GLU A 94 -10.04 23.00 2.86
N ILE A 95 -9.25 22.37 3.73
CA ILE A 95 -9.10 22.78 5.13
C ILE A 95 -8.34 24.10 5.24
N ALA A 96 -7.28 24.29 4.44
CA ALA A 96 -6.44 25.49 4.48
C ALA A 96 -7.18 26.74 3.98
N SER A 97 -8.23 26.58 3.17
CA SER A 97 -9.10 27.66 2.70
C SER A 97 -10.56 27.36 3.08
N PRO A 98 -10.94 27.48 4.36
CA PRO A 98 -12.33 27.31 4.76
C PRO A 98 -13.16 28.31 3.95
N GLN A 99 -14.13 27.82 3.19
CA GLN A 99 -15.11 28.70 2.57
C GLN A 99 -15.79 29.47 3.69
N ASP A 100 -15.60 30.81 3.72
CA ASP A 100 -16.35 31.70 4.61
C ASP A 100 -17.84 31.41 4.41
N LYS A 101 -18.46 30.77 5.41
CA LYS A 101 -19.90 30.53 5.46
C LYS A 101 -20.61 31.74 6.04
#